data_AF-M3HLE9-F1
#
_entry.id   AF-M3HLE9-F1
#
_cell.length_a   1.000
_cell.length_b   1.000
_cell.length_c   1.000
_cell.angle_alpha   90.00
_cell.angle_beta   90.00
_cell.angle_gamma   90.00
#
_symmetry.space_group_name_H-M   'P 1'
#
loop_
_entity.id
_entity.type
_entity.pdbx_description
1 polymer ?
#
loop_
_entity_poly.entity_id
_entity_poly.type
_entity_poly.pdbx_seq_one_letter_code
_entity_poly.pdbx_strand_id
1 'polypeptide(L)'
;MATKTKEYKNSIEFLTDWSEKLPQIVFVAAKESYEFEIIAEKYKEEIRKTGEPFEIVIFVSEPGDFERFQSDAFNLDMFSNRKLFIVKSGLEFFKPISSGKGKNNESLQKRFSNFPNSIQLLIHYNHWEVPNKILQIFGGKANLIKTKNFYPNETRAGLLQACKEIGVQLDEDAINEFLHKIPPSMGAYLQSLSKLKLYLVKNPSRNKTLKTSCFSAGN
;
A
#
# COMPACT_ATOMS: atom_id res chain seq x y z
N MET A 1 -5.49 -27.49 -4.68
CA MET A 1 -4.65 -27.03 -3.57
C MET A 1 -5.07 -25.61 -3.23
N ALA A 2 -5.37 -25.29 -1.97
CA ALA A 2 -5.72 -23.92 -1.59
C ALA A 2 -4.45 -23.06 -1.67
N THR A 3 -4.40 -22.14 -2.62
CA THR A 3 -3.36 -21.11 -2.69
C THR A 3 -3.41 -20.29 -1.40
N LYS A 4 -2.28 -20.22 -0.69
CA LYS A 4 -2.15 -19.40 0.52
C LYS A 4 -1.85 -17.97 0.09
N THR A 5 -2.50 -16.99 0.71
CA THR A 5 -2.16 -15.56 0.55
C THR A 5 -0.66 -15.36 0.74
N LYS A 6 0.01 -14.75 -0.25
CA LYS A 6 1.43 -14.42 -0.15
C LYS A 6 1.59 -13.16 0.70
N GLU A 7 2.49 -13.20 1.69
CA GLU A 7 2.69 -12.11 2.64
C GLU A 7 4.05 -11.44 2.46
N TYR A 8 4.10 -10.11 2.61
CA TYR A 8 5.31 -9.29 2.55
C TYR A 8 5.38 -8.42 3.81
N LYS A 9 6.59 -8.15 4.29
CA LYS A 9 6.83 -7.35 5.50
C LYS A 9 6.67 -5.85 5.30
N ASN A 10 6.83 -5.37 4.07
CA ASN A 10 6.67 -3.96 3.70
C ASN A 10 6.57 -3.80 2.17
N SER A 11 6.30 -2.57 1.73
CA SER A 11 6.22 -2.22 0.31
C SER A 11 7.52 -2.47 -0.44
N ILE A 12 8.69 -2.29 0.17
CA ILE A 12 9.99 -2.47 -0.50
C ILE A 12 10.20 -3.95 -0.87
N GLU A 13 9.92 -4.87 0.06
CA GLU A 13 10.02 -6.31 -0.20
C GLU A 13 9.07 -6.72 -1.33
N PHE A 14 7.83 -6.21 -1.30
CA PHE A 14 6.86 -6.45 -2.36
C PHE A 14 7.30 -5.90 -3.72
N LEU A 15 7.85 -4.68 -3.77
CA LEU A 15 8.36 -4.07 -4.99
C LEU A 15 9.63 -4.76 -5.51
N THR A 16 10.42 -5.38 -4.65
CA THR A 16 11.62 -6.15 -5.04
C THR A 16 11.24 -7.49 -5.65
N ASP A 17 10.21 -8.16 -5.11
CA ASP A 17 9.68 -9.42 -5.65
C ASP A 17 8.75 -9.21 -6.86
N TRP A 18 8.40 -7.95 -7.15
CA TRP A 18 7.55 -7.58 -8.27
C TRP A 18 8.10 -8.10 -9.61
N SER A 19 7.44 -9.12 -10.15
CA SER A 19 7.69 -9.64 -11.50
C SER A 19 7.10 -8.73 -12.58
N GLU A 20 7.39 -8.99 -13.86
CA GLU A 20 6.77 -8.27 -15.00
C GLU A 20 5.23 -8.27 -14.98
N LYS A 21 4.60 -9.23 -14.27
CA LYS A 21 3.15 -9.29 -14.14
C LYS A 21 2.68 -8.64 -12.84
N LEU A 22 1.89 -7.57 -13.00
CA LEU A 22 1.11 -6.90 -11.96
C LEU A 22 0.30 -7.91 -11.13
N PRO A 23 0.54 -8.03 -9.80
CA PRO A 23 -0.32 -8.83 -8.94
C PRO A 23 -1.77 -8.34 -9.01
N GLN A 24 -2.73 -9.28 -9.09
CA GLN A 24 -4.12 -8.94 -9.36
C GLN A 24 -4.80 -8.26 -8.16
N ILE A 25 -4.56 -8.78 -6.95
CA ILE A 25 -5.22 -8.32 -5.72
C ILE A 25 -4.14 -8.08 -4.68
N VAL A 26 -4.02 -6.85 -4.20
CA VAL A 26 -3.02 -6.45 -3.21
C VAL A 26 -3.69 -5.71 -2.07
N PHE A 27 -3.48 -6.21 -0.85
CA PHE A 27 -3.82 -5.55 0.39
C PHE A 27 -2.57 -4.91 0.98
N VAL A 28 -2.65 -3.64 1.32
CA VAL A 28 -1.68 -2.92 2.16
C VAL A 28 -2.32 -2.72 3.52
N ALA A 29 -1.94 -3.55 4.49
CA ALA A 29 -2.36 -3.42 5.88
C ALA A 29 -1.40 -2.48 6.60
N ALA A 30 -1.84 -1.24 6.78
CA ALA A 30 -1.07 -0.17 7.40
C ALA A 30 -2.02 0.83 8.04
N LYS A 31 -1.58 1.57 9.06
CA LYS A 31 -2.34 2.73 9.54
C LYS A 31 -2.18 3.92 8.60
N GLU A 32 -0.96 4.10 8.11
CA GLU A 32 -0.57 5.19 7.22
C GLU A 32 -0.73 4.79 5.75
N SER A 33 -1.24 5.71 4.93
CA SER A 33 -1.48 5.45 3.50
C SER A 33 -0.22 5.59 2.63
N TYR A 34 0.92 6.05 3.17
CA TYR A 34 2.05 6.47 2.33
C TYR A 34 2.61 5.34 1.46
N GLU A 35 2.84 4.15 2.04
CA GLU A 35 3.29 2.98 1.28
C GLU A 35 2.25 2.52 0.25
N PHE A 36 0.97 2.63 0.59
CA PHE A 36 -0.11 2.34 -0.35
C PHE A 36 -0.10 3.30 -1.54
N GLU A 37 0.12 4.61 -1.32
CA GLU A 37 0.17 5.58 -2.42
C GLU A 37 1.38 5.33 -3.34
N ILE A 38 2.55 4.93 -2.79
CA ILE A 38 3.71 4.52 -3.61
C ILE A 38 3.34 3.35 -4.51
N ILE A 39 2.70 2.31 -3.95
CA ILE A 39 2.27 1.14 -4.71
C ILE A 39 1.21 1.55 -5.75
N ALA A 40 0.24 2.39 -5.38
CA ALA A 40 -0.82 2.85 -6.28
C ALA A 40 -0.25 3.59 -7.49
N GLU A 41 0.72 4.49 -7.28
CA GLU A 41 1.40 5.17 -8.39
C GLU A 41 2.18 4.18 -9.26
N LYS A 42 2.88 3.22 -8.66
CA LYS A 42 3.59 2.17 -9.42
C LYS A 42 2.62 1.36 -10.31
N TYR A 43 1.45 0.97 -9.80
CA TYR A 43 0.41 0.32 -10.60
C TYR A 43 -0.02 1.18 -11.78
N LYS A 44 -0.30 2.47 -11.54
CA LYS A 44 -0.70 3.42 -12.60
C LYS A 44 0.39 3.56 -13.65
N GLU A 45 1.65 3.65 -13.25
CA GLU A 45 2.80 3.72 -14.16
C GLU A 45 2.92 2.47 -15.04
N GLU A 46 2.88 1.27 -14.45
CA GLU A 46 2.98 0.03 -15.20
C GLU A 46 1.81 -0.17 -16.16
N ILE A 47 0.60 0.21 -15.76
CA ILE A 47 -0.57 0.19 -16.64
C ILE A 47 -0.39 1.16 -17.82
N ARG A 48 0.06 2.40 -17.56
CA ARG A 48 0.31 3.41 -18.61
C ARG A 48 1.33 2.92 -19.64
N LYS A 49 2.37 2.19 -19.21
CA LYS A 49 3.38 1.61 -20.11
C LYS A 49 2.80 0.61 -21.12
N THR A 50 1.68 -0.04 -20.79
CA THR A 50 1.04 -0.99 -21.72
C THR A 50 0.39 -0.30 -22.93
N GLY A 51 0.10 1.01 -22.84
CA GLY A 51 -0.57 1.76 -23.91
C GLY A 51 -2.03 1.39 -24.15
N GLU A 52 -2.57 0.42 -23.41
CA GLU A 52 -3.96 -0.01 -23.52
C GLU A 52 -4.90 0.94 -22.75
N PRO A 53 -6.13 1.18 -23.26
CA PRO A 53 -7.13 1.94 -22.53
C PRO A 53 -7.48 1.22 -21.23
N PHE A 54 -7.52 1.98 -20.15
CA PHE A 54 -7.65 1.42 -18.82
C PHE A 54 -8.40 2.38 -17.90
N GLU A 55 -9.39 1.87 -17.17
CA GLU A 55 -10.20 2.68 -16.26
C GLU A 55 -9.69 2.58 -14.81
N ILE A 56 -9.49 3.72 -14.16
CA ILE A 56 -9.13 3.78 -12.74
C ILE A 56 -10.35 4.25 -11.95
N VAL A 57 -10.80 3.42 -11.01
CA VAL A 57 -11.94 3.71 -10.14
C VAL A 57 -11.46 3.74 -8.69
N ILE A 58 -11.79 4.82 -7.98
CA ILE A 58 -11.34 5.04 -6.60
C ILE A 58 -12.55 4.99 -5.67
N PHE A 59 -12.47 4.15 -4.65
CA PHE A 59 -13.47 4.05 -3.58
C PHE A 59 -12.90 4.62 -2.27
N VAL A 60 -13.69 5.45 -1.62
CA VAL A 60 -13.37 6.08 -0.33
C VAL A 60 -14.23 5.54 0.83
N SER A 61 -15.01 4.49 0.56
CA SER A 61 -15.85 3.75 1.51
C SER A 61 -17.11 4.49 1.94
N GLU A 62 -17.78 5.09 0.96
CA GLU A 62 -19.14 5.60 1.12
C GLU A 62 -20.14 4.44 1.22
N PRO A 63 -21.32 4.66 1.85
CA PRO A 63 -22.39 3.65 1.86
C PRO A 63 -22.77 3.21 0.44
N GLY A 64 -22.73 1.91 0.17
CA GLY A 64 -23.03 1.34 -1.15
C GLY A 64 -21.80 1.13 -2.05
N ASP A 65 -20.61 1.59 -1.65
CA ASP A 65 -19.38 1.43 -2.45
C ASP A 65 -19.02 -0.04 -2.70
N PHE A 66 -19.27 -0.91 -1.71
CA PHE A 66 -18.98 -2.34 -1.85
C PHE A 66 -19.91 -3.01 -2.86
N GLU A 67 -21.19 -2.67 -2.86
CA GLU A 67 -22.19 -3.13 -3.83
C GLU A 67 -21.87 -2.59 -5.24
N ARG A 68 -21.49 -1.31 -5.34
CA ARG A 68 -21.07 -0.71 -6.60
C ARG A 68 -19.83 -1.39 -7.16
N PHE A 69 -18.80 -1.61 -6.35
CA PHE A 69 -17.62 -2.36 -6.74
C PHE A 69 -17.96 -3.76 -7.25
N GLN A 70 -18.86 -4.47 -6.58
CA GLN A 70 -19.33 -5.77 -7.05
C GLN A 70 -20.09 -5.71 -8.38
N SER A 71 -20.79 -4.62 -8.67
CA SER A 71 -21.39 -4.42 -9.99
C SER A 71 -20.30 -4.18 -11.02
N ASP A 72 -19.44 -3.18 -10.78
CA ASP A 72 -18.44 -2.71 -11.73
C ASP A 72 -17.36 -3.76 -12.03
N ALA A 73 -17.02 -4.61 -11.06
CA ALA A 73 -15.99 -5.64 -11.22
C ALA A 73 -16.48 -6.88 -11.98
N PHE A 74 -17.79 -7.12 -12.06
CA PHE A 74 -18.33 -8.34 -12.68
C PHE A 74 -19.27 -8.06 -13.86
N ASN A 75 -19.65 -6.81 -14.08
CA ASN A 75 -20.36 -6.32 -15.26
C ASN A 75 -19.41 -5.39 -16.03
N LEU A 76 -18.34 -5.96 -16.61
CA LEU A 76 -17.34 -5.18 -17.34
C LEU A 76 -17.96 -4.56 -18.61
N ASP A 77 -17.61 -3.31 -18.87
CA ASP A 77 -18.01 -2.59 -20.08
C ASP A 77 -17.37 -3.27 -21.31
N MET A 78 -18.12 -3.33 -22.41
CA MET A 78 -17.63 -3.79 -23.71
C MET A 78 -16.42 -3.00 -24.22
N PHE A 79 -16.28 -1.72 -23.81
CA PHE A 79 -15.25 -0.81 -24.31
C PHE A 79 -14.04 -0.64 -23.37
N SER A 80 -14.15 -1.08 -22.11
CA SER A 80 -13.05 -1.04 -21.14
C SER A 80 -13.02 -2.35 -20.37
N ASN A 81 -12.29 -3.31 -20.93
CA ASN A 81 -12.15 -4.64 -20.35
C ASN A 81 -11.13 -4.67 -19.19
N ARG A 82 -10.34 -3.60 -18.97
CA ARG A 82 -9.30 -3.52 -17.94
C ARG A 82 -9.56 -2.38 -16.95
N LYS A 83 -9.56 -2.71 -15.65
CA LYS A 83 -9.87 -1.75 -14.56
C LYS A 83 -8.92 -1.88 -13.38
N LEU A 84 -8.58 -0.76 -12.74
CA LEU A 84 -7.83 -0.68 -11.47
C LEU A 84 -8.77 -0.08 -10.46
N PHE A 85 -9.20 -0.92 -9.52
CA PHE A 85 -9.93 -0.48 -8.36
C PHE A 85 -8.94 -0.13 -7.26
N ILE A 86 -9.05 1.08 -6.74
CA ILE A 86 -8.26 1.59 -5.62
C ILE A 86 -9.20 1.84 -4.46
N VAL A 87 -9.08 1.06 -3.38
CA VAL A 87 -9.89 1.23 -2.17
C VAL A 87 -9.03 1.89 -1.10
N LYS A 88 -9.35 3.13 -0.71
CA LYS A 88 -8.52 3.91 0.24
C LYS A 88 -8.82 3.66 1.72
N SER A 89 -9.98 3.05 2.03
CA SER A 89 -10.47 2.81 3.40
C SER A 89 -11.02 1.38 3.57
N GLY A 90 -10.17 0.38 3.30
CA GLY A 90 -10.54 -1.04 3.26
C GLY A 90 -11.26 -1.56 4.51
N LEU A 91 -10.95 -1.03 5.70
CA LEU A 91 -11.63 -1.46 6.94
C LEU A 91 -13.15 -1.22 6.88
N GLU A 92 -13.55 -0.02 6.47
CA GLU A 92 -14.96 0.34 6.35
C GLU A 92 -15.58 -0.26 5.08
N PHE A 93 -14.83 -0.27 3.98
CA PHE A 93 -15.28 -0.88 2.71
C PHE A 93 -15.70 -2.35 2.88
N PHE A 94 -14.92 -3.14 3.62
CA PHE A 94 -15.19 -4.57 3.83
C PHE A 94 -15.98 -4.86 5.11
N LYS A 95 -16.48 -3.83 5.79
CA LYS A 95 -17.29 -3.98 7.02
C LYS A 95 -18.50 -4.91 6.88
N PRO A 96 -19.27 -4.90 5.77
CA PRO A 96 -20.39 -5.83 5.58
C PRO A 96 -19.96 -7.32 5.64
N ILE A 97 -18.75 -7.62 5.18
CA ILE A 97 -18.15 -8.97 5.23
C ILE A 97 -17.59 -9.24 6.63
N SER A 98 -16.93 -8.24 7.22
CA SER A 98 -16.27 -8.41 8.52
C SER A 98 -17.23 -8.41 9.72
N SER A 99 -18.45 -7.90 9.58
CA SER A 99 -19.44 -7.89 10.67
C SER A 99 -20.38 -9.10 10.68
N GLY A 100 -20.28 -10.01 9.69
CA GLY A 100 -21.15 -11.19 9.60
C GLY A 100 -22.63 -10.88 9.36
N LYS A 101 -22.97 -9.62 9.03
CA LYS A 101 -24.34 -9.18 8.72
C LYS A 101 -24.70 -9.38 7.24
N GLY A 102 -23.73 -9.76 6.40
CA GLY A 102 -23.94 -10.07 4.99
C GLY A 102 -24.53 -11.47 4.76
N LYS A 103 -25.60 -11.54 3.96
CA LYS A 103 -26.10 -12.82 3.43
C LYS A 103 -25.02 -13.46 2.53
N ASN A 104 -24.71 -14.73 2.79
CA ASN A 104 -23.93 -15.67 1.97
C ASN A 104 -22.47 -15.31 1.63
N ASN A 105 -21.58 -15.37 2.63
CA ASN A 105 -20.11 -15.42 2.40
C ASN A 105 -19.70 -16.48 1.37
N GLU A 106 -20.39 -17.62 1.30
CA GLU A 106 -20.13 -18.64 0.28
C GLU A 106 -20.44 -18.17 -1.14
N SER A 107 -21.51 -17.39 -1.33
CA SER A 107 -21.87 -16.85 -2.65
C SER A 107 -20.86 -15.79 -3.10
N LEU A 108 -20.42 -14.94 -2.17
CA LEU A 108 -19.34 -13.98 -2.41
C LEU A 108 -18.05 -14.71 -2.74
N GLN A 109 -17.67 -15.71 -1.96
CA GLN A 109 -16.47 -16.49 -2.22
C GLN A 109 -16.51 -17.17 -3.58
N LYS A 110 -17.65 -17.77 -3.99
CA LYS A 110 -17.80 -18.36 -5.33
C LYS A 110 -17.59 -17.31 -6.43
N ARG A 111 -18.15 -16.11 -6.26
CA ARG A 111 -18.04 -15.02 -7.24
C ARG A 111 -16.60 -14.47 -7.31
N PHE A 112 -16.02 -14.13 -6.16
CA PHE A 112 -14.69 -13.54 -6.04
C PHE A 112 -13.54 -14.53 -6.25
N SER A 113 -13.74 -15.83 -6.08
CA SER A 113 -12.75 -16.84 -6.50
C SER A 113 -12.50 -16.77 -8.01
N ASN A 114 -13.50 -16.37 -8.78
CA ASN A 114 -13.42 -16.14 -10.22
C ASN A 114 -13.24 -14.65 -10.57
N PHE A 115 -12.46 -13.92 -9.77
CA PHE A 115 -12.17 -12.50 -10.02
C PHE A 115 -11.55 -12.30 -11.42
N PRO A 116 -12.10 -11.41 -12.27
CA PRO A 116 -11.65 -11.26 -13.66
C PRO A 116 -10.18 -10.88 -13.79
N ASN A 117 -9.42 -11.62 -14.60
CA ASN A 117 -7.97 -11.45 -14.77
C ASN A 117 -7.56 -10.07 -15.30
N SER A 118 -8.47 -9.37 -15.97
CA SER A 118 -8.24 -8.04 -16.53
C SER A 118 -8.37 -6.91 -15.50
N ILE A 119 -8.79 -7.23 -14.28
CA ILE A 119 -8.98 -6.26 -13.19
C ILE A 119 -7.83 -6.36 -12.20
N GLN A 120 -7.27 -5.22 -11.84
CA GLN A 120 -6.39 -5.05 -10.69
C GLN A 120 -7.18 -4.42 -9.53
N LEU A 121 -6.90 -4.87 -8.32
CA LEU A 121 -7.52 -4.38 -7.10
C LEU A 121 -6.43 -4.10 -6.07
N LEU A 122 -6.34 -2.83 -5.67
CA LEU A 122 -5.41 -2.36 -4.66
C LEU A 122 -6.20 -1.81 -3.47
N ILE A 123 -5.96 -2.35 -2.28
CA ILE A 123 -6.69 -2.01 -1.06
C ILE A 123 -5.74 -1.47 -0.01
N HIS A 124 -5.99 -0.25 0.46
CA HIS A 124 -5.44 0.26 1.70
C HIS A 124 -6.36 -0.21 2.83
N TYR A 125 -5.96 -1.27 3.52
CA TYR A 125 -6.66 -1.70 4.71
C TYR A 125 -6.06 -0.92 5.87
N ASN A 126 -6.75 0.17 6.26
CA ASN A 126 -6.35 1.16 7.25
C ASN A 126 -6.35 0.60 8.69
N HIS A 127 -5.69 -0.55 8.88
CA HIS A 127 -5.57 -1.32 10.09
C HIS A 127 -4.37 -2.30 9.95
N TRP A 128 -3.79 -2.74 11.07
CA TRP A 128 -2.59 -3.59 11.08
C TRP A 128 -2.79 -5.00 10.52
N GLU A 129 -4.02 -5.48 10.56
CA GLU A 129 -4.38 -6.85 10.18
C GLU A 129 -5.67 -6.89 9.39
N VAL A 130 -5.68 -7.70 8.33
CA VAL A 130 -6.85 -8.01 7.52
C VAL A 130 -7.46 -9.32 8.01
N PRO A 131 -8.75 -9.34 8.42
CA PRO A 131 -9.44 -10.57 8.80
C PRO A 131 -9.34 -11.65 7.72
N ASN A 132 -9.02 -12.90 8.12
CA ASN A 132 -8.87 -14.02 7.19
C ASN A 132 -10.09 -14.23 6.28
N LYS A 133 -11.30 -14.00 6.78
CA LYS A 133 -12.54 -14.08 5.98
C LYS A 133 -12.56 -13.12 4.79
N ILE A 134 -11.94 -11.95 4.89
CA ILE A 134 -11.81 -11.00 3.77
C ILE A 134 -10.77 -11.51 2.77
N LEU A 135 -9.67 -12.11 3.22
CA LEU A 135 -8.67 -12.68 2.31
C LEU A 135 -9.21 -13.92 1.59
N GLN A 136 -10.02 -14.74 2.28
CA GLN A 136 -10.59 -15.98 1.77
C GLN A 136 -11.60 -15.78 0.65
N ILE A 137 -12.32 -14.64 0.59
CA ILE A 137 -13.25 -14.40 -0.53
C ILE A 137 -12.52 -14.38 -1.88
N PHE A 138 -11.23 -14.02 -1.90
CA PHE A 138 -10.40 -13.98 -3.10
C PHE A 138 -9.71 -15.32 -3.44
N GLY A 139 -10.07 -16.41 -2.77
CA GLY A 139 -9.56 -17.75 -3.10
C GLY A 139 -8.03 -17.88 -2.99
N GLY A 140 -7.40 -17.06 -2.15
CA GLY A 140 -5.94 -17.08 -1.97
C GLY A 140 -5.12 -16.38 -3.06
N LYS A 141 -5.78 -15.65 -3.98
CA LYS A 141 -5.10 -14.84 -5.02
C LYS A 141 -4.56 -13.51 -4.49
N ALA A 142 -4.88 -13.16 -3.25
CA ALA A 142 -4.47 -11.93 -2.63
C ALA A 142 -2.97 -11.97 -2.24
N ASN A 143 -2.31 -10.84 -2.44
CA ASN A 143 -1.03 -10.50 -1.83
C ASN A 143 -1.29 -9.57 -0.66
N LEU A 144 -0.62 -9.78 0.46
CA LEU A 144 -0.81 -9.00 1.68
C LEU A 144 0.52 -8.41 2.15
N ILE A 145 0.59 -7.08 2.15
CA ILE A 145 1.72 -6.31 2.65
C ILE A 145 1.35 -5.88 4.07
N LYS A 146 2.07 -6.39 5.07
CA LYS A 146 1.85 -6.11 6.49
C LYS A 146 2.88 -5.12 6.98
N THR A 147 2.51 -3.85 6.98
CA THR A 147 3.39 -2.80 7.45
C THR A 147 3.33 -2.75 8.97
N LYS A 148 4.23 -3.46 9.63
CA LYS A 148 4.34 -3.45 11.09
C LYS A 148 5.40 -2.45 11.54
N ASN A 149 5.30 -2.04 12.80
CA ASN A 149 6.39 -1.34 13.45
C ASN A 149 7.60 -2.28 13.58
N PHE A 150 8.78 -1.75 13.27
CA PHE A 150 10.05 -2.38 13.54
C PHE A 150 10.24 -2.60 15.03
N TYR A 151 10.80 -3.76 15.37
CA TYR A 151 11.32 -3.98 16.71
C TYR A 151 12.55 -3.08 16.95
N PRO A 152 12.90 -2.75 18.21
CA PRO A 152 14.03 -1.86 18.52
C PRO A 152 15.33 -2.22 17.78
N ASN A 153 15.65 -3.50 17.66
CA ASN A 153 16.82 -4.03 16.96
C ASN A 153 16.73 -3.92 15.42
N GLU A 154 15.56 -3.68 14.84
CA GLU A 154 15.32 -3.56 13.40
C GLU A 154 15.25 -2.10 12.94
N THR A 155 14.96 -1.16 13.86
CA THR A 155 14.68 0.25 13.56
C THR A 155 15.76 0.92 12.70
N ARG A 156 17.05 0.74 13.06
CA ARG A 156 18.18 1.34 12.33
C ARG A 156 18.33 0.73 10.94
N ALA A 157 18.22 -0.60 10.81
CA ALA A 157 18.31 -1.27 9.52
C ALA A 157 17.16 -0.85 8.59
N GLY A 158 15.94 -0.74 9.13
CA GLY A 158 14.78 -0.25 8.39
C GLY A 158 14.94 1.20 7.91
N LEU A 159 15.51 2.09 8.74
CA LEU A 159 15.80 3.47 8.34
C LEU A 159 16.85 3.53 7.23
N LEU A 160 17.94 2.78 7.35
CA LEU A 160 18.99 2.74 6.31
C LEU A 160 18.44 2.21 4.97
N GLN A 161 17.55 1.22 5.01
CA GLN A 161 16.87 0.73 3.81
C GLN A 161 15.99 1.82 3.18
N ALA A 162 15.22 2.56 3.98
CA ALA A 162 14.40 3.68 3.50
C ALA A 162 15.26 4.83 2.93
N CYS A 163 16.39 5.14 3.56
CA CYS A 163 17.37 6.11 3.06
C CYS A 163 17.90 5.73 1.68
N LYS A 164 18.26 4.45 1.49
CA LYS A 164 18.71 3.93 0.20
C LYS A 164 17.63 4.07 -0.87
N GLU A 165 16.39 3.71 -0.54
CA GLU A 165 15.25 3.78 -1.46
C GLU A 165 14.96 5.22 -1.91
N ILE A 166 14.93 6.16 -0.96
CA ILE A 166 14.67 7.58 -1.27
C ILE A 166 15.92 8.27 -1.87
N GLY A 167 17.11 7.68 -1.76
CA GLY A 167 18.37 8.27 -2.19
C GLY A 167 18.80 9.45 -1.30
N VAL A 168 18.67 9.29 0.01
CA VAL A 168 19.10 10.27 1.03
C VAL A 168 20.19 9.65 1.89
N GLN A 169 21.21 10.43 2.24
CA GLN A 169 22.24 10.04 3.20
C GLN A 169 22.09 10.89 4.45
N LEU A 170 22.08 10.24 5.62
CA LEU A 170 22.03 10.87 6.93
C LEU A 170 23.33 10.59 7.66
N ASP A 171 23.83 11.56 8.44
CA ASP A 171 24.91 11.31 9.38
C ASP A 171 24.38 10.64 10.67
N GLU A 172 25.29 10.21 11.55
CA GLU A 172 24.91 9.45 12.76
C GLU A 172 24.02 10.25 13.70
N ASP A 173 24.24 11.56 13.84
CA ASP A 173 23.42 12.43 14.69
C ASP A 173 21.99 12.53 14.13
N ALA A 174 21.85 12.77 12.83
CA ALA A 174 20.56 12.80 12.16
C ALA A 174 19.85 11.44 12.19
N ILE A 175 20.59 10.33 12.09
CA ILE A 175 20.03 8.98 12.23
C ILE A 175 19.42 8.81 13.62
N ASN A 176 20.19 9.09 14.68
CA ASN A 176 19.71 8.93 16.06
C ASN A 176 18.46 9.77 16.30
N GLU A 177 18.48 11.03 15.88
CA GLU A 177 17.34 11.93 16.03
C GLU A 177 16.11 11.46 15.25
N PHE A 178 16.30 10.96 14.03
CA PHE A 178 15.21 10.41 13.23
C PHE A 178 14.57 9.19 13.91
N LEU A 179 15.39 8.28 14.43
CA LEU A 179 14.93 7.10 15.19
C LEU A 179 14.19 7.48 16.47
N HIS A 180 14.53 8.61 17.10
CA HIS A 180 13.84 9.10 18.29
C HIS A 180 12.51 9.82 17.98
N LYS A 181 12.40 10.50 16.83
CA LYS A 181 11.25 11.38 16.53
C LYS A 181 10.20 10.75 15.61
N ILE A 182 10.59 9.80 14.77
CA ILE A 182 9.71 9.21 13.76
C ILE A 182 9.22 7.84 14.22
N PRO A 183 7.91 7.54 14.08
CA PRO A 183 7.39 6.20 14.37
C PRO A 183 8.21 5.12 13.63
N PRO A 184 8.55 4.01 14.30
CA PRO A 184 9.47 3.03 13.74
C PRO A 184 8.74 2.12 12.74
N SER A 185 8.27 2.65 11.62
CA SER A 185 7.65 1.87 10.53
C SER A 185 8.20 2.32 9.17
N MET A 186 8.20 1.41 8.20
CA MET A 186 8.73 1.70 6.87
C MET A 186 8.01 2.92 6.24
N GLY A 187 6.69 2.97 6.33
CA GLY A 187 5.89 4.06 5.75
C GLY A 187 6.14 5.40 6.40
N ALA A 188 6.30 5.44 7.73
CA ALA A 188 6.64 6.68 8.43
C ALA A 188 8.05 7.18 8.03
N TYR A 189 9.01 6.27 7.88
CA TYR A 189 10.36 6.58 7.42
C TYR A 189 10.36 7.10 5.98
N LEU A 190 9.76 6.37 5.04
CA LEU A 190 9.68 6.77 3.63
C LEU A 190 8.99 8.13 3.48
N GLN A 191 7.88 8.36 4.21
CA GLN A 191 7.16 9.64 4.17
C GLN A 191 8.03 10.80 4.67
N SER A 192 8.67 10.62 5.83
CA SER A 192 9.46 11.67 6.46
C SER A 192 10.74 11.98 5.68
N LEU A 193 11.42 10.96 5.14
CA LEU A 193 12.58 11.13 4.25
C LEU A 193 12.20 11.80 2.94
N SER A 194 11.04 11.49 2.37
CA SER A 194 10.57 12.15 1.15
C SER A 194 10.29 13.63 1.38
N LYS A 195 9.68 13.99 2.52
CA LYS A 195 9.51 15.40 2.94
C LYS A 195 10.86 16.10 3.12
N LEU A 196 11.82 15.44 3.79
CA LEU A 196 13.17 15.97 3.99
C LEU A 196 13.87 16.22 2.66
N LYS A 197 13.84 15.27 1.72
CA LYS A 197 14.42 15.41 0.38
C LYS A 197 13.85 16.61 -0.36
N LEU A 198 12.52 16.77 -0.36
CA LEU A 198 11.85 17.93 -0.98
C LEU A 198 12.27 19.26 -0.34
N TYR A 199 12.44 19.29 0.97
CA TYR A 199 12.88 20.48 1.70
C TYR A 199 14.32 20.90 1.32
N LEU A 200 15.22 19.93 1.19
CA LEU A 200 16.62 20.17 0.82
C LEU A 200 16.76 20.61 -0.65
N VAL A 201 15.96 20.04 -1.56
CA VAL A 201 15.94 20.48 -2.97
C VAL A 201 15.50 21.94 -3.09
N LYS A 202 14.53 22.38 -2.28
CA LYS A 202 14.09 23.78 -2.24
C LYS A 202 15.08 24.73 -1.56
N ASN A 203 16.04 24.21 -0.80
CA ASN A 203 17.04 25.00 -0.06
C ASN A 203 18.48 24.50 -0.33
N PRO A 204 19.03 24.74 -1.54
CA PRO A 204 20.32 24.18 -1.96
C PRO A 204 21.51 24.61 -1.09
N SER A 205 21.41 25.76 -0.41
CA SER A 205 22.42 26.25 0.54
C SER A 205 22.56 25.37 1.79
N ARG A 206 21.54 24.57 2.14
CA ARG A 206 21.60 23.56 3.22
C ARG A 206 22.11 22.20 2.73
N ASN A 207 22.27 22.04 1.41
CA ASN A 207 22.60 20.76 0.77
C ASN A 207 24.07 20.34 0.96
N LYS A 208 24.97 21.28 1.33
CA LYS A 208 26.36 20.97 1.70
C LYS A 208 26.52 20.51 3.15
N THR A 209 25.47 20.68 3.96
CA THR A 209 25.57 20.50 5.41
C THR A 209 24.25 19.97 5.95
N LEU A 210 24.02 18.67 5.78
CA LEU A 210 23.19 17.90 6.71
C LEU A 210 23.91 17.67 8.05
N LYS A 211 25.09 18.27 8.26
CA LYS A 211 25.65 18.42 9.60
C LYS A 211 24.74 19.40 10.39
N THR A 212 24.08 18.88 11.41
CA THR A 212 23.59 19.62 12.59
C THR A 212 22.40 20.60 12.53
N SER A 213 21.75 20.94 11.40
CA SER A 213 20.83 22.13 11.41
C SER A 213 19.34 21.93 11.10
N CYS A 214 18.83 20.71 10.86
CA CYS A 214 17.40 20.54 10.53
C CYS A 214 16.47 20.21 11.69
N PHE A 215 16.98 19.99 12.91
CA PHE A 215 16.12 19.56 14.01
C PHE A 215 16.37 20.23 15.37
N SER A 216 17.30 21.18 15.46
CA SER A 216 17.43 22.06 16.61
C SER A 216 16.47 23.26 16.49
N ALA A 217 15.22 23.07 16.89
CA ALA A 217 14.35 24.18 17.32
C ALA A 217 13.23 23.63 18.20
N GLY A 218 13.39 23.80 19.51
CA GLY A 218 12.40 23.48 20.54
C GLY A 218 13.05 23.44 21.91
N ASN A 219 13.46 24.62 22.40
CA ASN A 219 13.51 24.86 23.84
C ASN A 219 12.08 24.86 24.38
#